data_AF-A0AAV2Z7J9-F1
#
_entry.id   AF-A0AAV2Z7J9-F1
#
_cell.length_a   1.000
_cell.length_b   1.000
_cell.length_c   1.000
_cell.angle_alpha   90.00
_cell.angle_beta   90.00
_cell.angle_gamma   90.00
#
_symmetry.space_group_name_H-M   'P 1'
#
loop_
_entity.id
_entity.type
_entity.pdbx_description
1 polymer ?
#
loop_
_entity_poly.entity_id
_entity_poly.type
_entity_poly.pdbx_seq_one_letter_code
_entity_poly.pdbx_strand_id
1 'polypeptide(L)'
;MIQRASTMEEIHSHPVSQPGRAVVWLCKLQNHPISFMFVNIPKFETRSAAFRQFNPVGKVPVLKDGDFVLTESHAIMIYLASKHGWNQWYPQDLKIRARIHEYMNWHHQNTRRGSQLFLYTLFSKVGRTSPEIEATLRDKDKTVNELCRIIEYWLSHDDSSAPCTPTLADLSCYSELVQLQVLQWLPPKDKYPRITAWMKRMKALPYHDEIMEPMVQFLTKFDMRTARPIQQTNMAPNVFQVLVPVRNYGVGQRVTRAIWNRFAEPTYWEVTRIRPSPDLKHGKVYGRFTFRGQTDPKEKRINNPLKKDWRLVDLK
;
A
#
# COMPACT_ATOMS: atom_id res chain seq x y z
N MET A 1 15.63 -17.63 -49.34
CA MET A 1 14.99 -16.90 -48.23
C MET A 1 15.96 -16.87 -47.06
N ILE A 2 16.55 -15.71 -46.76
CA ILE A 2 17.40 -15.56 -45.57
C ILE A 2 16.47 -15.57 -44.37
N GLN A 3 16.50 -16.65 -43.60
CA GLN A 3 15.82 -16.76 -42.32
C GLN A 3 16.51 -15.76 -41.38
N ARG A 4 15.96 -14.55 -41.25
CA ARG A 4 16.44 -13.57 -40.25
C ARG A 4 16.36 -14.29 -38.91
N ALA A 5 17.49 -14.42 -38.21
CA ALA A 5 17.51 -14.88 -36.84
C ALA A 5 16.51 -14.01 -36.06
N SER A 6 15.48 -14.64 -35.49
CA SER A 6 14.52 -13.94 -34.64
C SER A 6 15.30 -13.37 -33.47
N THR A 7 15.50 -12.06 -33.43
CA THR A 7 16.07 -11.39 -32.26
C THR A 7 15.13 -11.64 -31.09
N MET A 8 15.68 -12.10 -29.96
CA MET A 8 14.93 -12.34 -28.73
C MET A 8 14.21 -11.06 -28.29
N GLU A 9 12.94 -11.16 -27.85
CA GLU A 9 12.25 -9.98 -27.35
C GLU A 9 12.96 -9.40 -26.12
N GLU A 10 12.99 -8.08 -26.02
CA GLU A 10 13.57 -7.36 -24.90
C GLU A 10 12.49 -6.62 -24.11
N ILE A 11 12.57 -6.69 -22.79
CA ILE A 11 11.72 -5.89 -21.89
C ILE A 11 12.60 -4.91 -21.10
N HIS A 12 12.49 -3.63 -21.46
CA HIS A 12 13.18 -2.53 -20.80
C HIS A 12 12.37 -2.09 -19.59
N SER A 13 12.87 -2.38 -18.39
CA SER A 13 12.11 -2.14 -17.16
C SER A 13 12.98 -2.03 -15.91
N HIS A 14 12.34 -1.66 -14.79
CA HIS A 14 12.95 -1.70 -13.47
C HIS A 14 12.25 -2.77 -12.61
N PRO A 15 12.98 -3.64 -11.87
CA PRO A 15 12.39 -4.77 -11.14
C PRO A 15 11.34 -4.41 -10.09
N VAL A 16 11.38 -3.19 -9.55
CA VAL A 16 10.37 -2.69 -8.58
C VAL A 16 9.10 -2.19 -9.27
N SER A 17 9.16 -1.81 -10.55
CA SER A 17 8.04 -1.25 -11.30
C SER A 17 6.87 -2.25 -11.35
N GLN A 18 5.70 -1.84 -10.86
CA GLN A 18 4.49 -2.67 -10.87
C GLN A 18 4.09 -3.14 -12.28
N PRO A 19 3.95 -2.25 -13.28
CA PRO A 19 3.59 -2.66 -14.63
C PRO A 19 4.70 -3.50 -15.28
N GLY A 20 5.96 -3.27 -14.90
CA GLY A 20 7.09 -4.09 -15.33
C GLY A 20 7.02 -5.51 -14.77
N ARG A 21 6.74 -5.64 -13.46
CA ARG A 21 6.55 -6.93 -12.79
C ARG A 21 5.41 -7.72 -13.42
N ALA A 22 4.28 -7.08 -13.75
CA ALA A 22 3.17 -7.76 -14.42
C ALA A 22 3.57 -8.41 -15.76
N VAL A 23 4.30 -7.67 -16.62
CA VAL A 23 4.78 -8.20 -17.91
C VAL A 23 5.79 -9.33 -17.72
N VAL A 24 6.80 -9.13 -16.87
CA VAL A 24 7.84 -10.15 -16.64
C VAL A 24 7.27 -11.41 -16.00
N TRP A 25 6.29 -11.25 -15.10
CA TRP A 25 5.62 -12.37 -14.48
C TRP A 25 4.82 -13.19 -15.50
N LEU A 26 4.09 -12.53 -16.41
CA LEU A 26 3.41 -13.19 -17.52
C LEU A 26 4.39 -14.03 -18.34
N CYS A 27 5.53 -13.45 -18.75
CA CYS A 27 6.54 -14.20 -19.54
C CYS A 27 7.06 -15.43 -18.77
N LYS A 28 7.35 -15.28 -17.47
CA LYS A 28 7.79 -16.42 -16.63
C LYS A 28 6.72 -17.50 -16.51
N LEU A 29 5.47 -17.12 -16.27
CA LEU A 29 4.33 -18.04 -16.20
C LEU A 29 4.12 -18.81 -17.51
N GLN A 30 4.66 -18.32 -18.62
CA GLN A 30 4.60 -18.97 -19.93
C GLN A 30 5.91 -19.65 -20.32
N ASN A 31 6.90 -19.68 -19.42
CA ASN A 31 8.26 -20.12 -19.73
C ASN A 31 8.83 -19.45 -20.99
N HIS A 32 8.41 -18.21 -21.27
CA HIS A 32 8.81 -17.47 -22.45
C HIS A 32 10.17 -16.81 -22.21
N PRO A 33 11.20 -17.14 -23.00
CA PRO A 33 12.50 -16.56 -22.83
C PRO A 33 12.47 -15.10 -23.35
N ILE A 34 12.59 -14.13 -22.44
CA ILE A 34 12.63 -12.70 -22.75
C ILE A 34 13.87 -12.07 -22.12
N SER A 35 14.56 -11.19 -22.85
CA SER A 35 15.73 -10.48 -22.35
C SER A 35 15.30 -9.30 -21.46
N PHE A 36 15.65 -9.32 -20.18
CA PHE A 36 15.34 -8.22 -19.27
C PHE A 36 16.43 -7.13 -19.35
N MET A 37 16.07 -5.98 -19.89
CA MET A 37 16.95 -4.83 -20.01
C MET A 37 16.71 -3.89 -18.82
N PHE A 38 17.66 -3.84 -17.89
CA PHE A 38 17.53 -3.02 -16.68
C PHE A 38 17.55 -1.52 -17.02
N VAL A 39 16.58 -0.78 -16.48
CA VAL A 39 16.47 0.67 -16.59
C VAL A 39 16.56 1.30 -15.21
N ASN A 40 17.60 2.10 -14.96
CA ASN A 40 17.84 2.76 -13.69
C ASN A 40 16.98 4.03 -13.53
N ILE A 41 15.74 3.85 -13.08
CA ILE A 41 14.81 4.95 -12.81
C ILE A 41 15.39 5.96 -11.79
N PRO A 42 15.99 5.54 -10.65
CA PRO A 42 16.58 6.49 -9.69
C PRO A 42 17.70 7.37 -10.26
N LYS A 43 18.44 6.89 -11.26
CA LYS A 43 19.47 7.68 -11.99
C LYS A 43 18.91 8.43 -13.20
N PHE A 44 17.59 8.52 -13.33
CA PHE A 44 16.91 9.27 -14.38
C PHE A 44 17.19 8.76 -15.81
N GLU A 45 17.55 7.49 -16.00
CA GLU A 45 17.78 6.93 -17.34
C GLU A 45 16.56 7.06 -18.25
N THR A 46 15.35 6.98 -17.68
CA THR A 46 14.10 7.21 -18.40
C THR A 46 13.93 8.63 -18.96
N ARG A 47 14.76 9.59 -18.51
CA ARG A 47 14.79 10.97 -19.01
C ARG A 47 15.83 11.19 -20.09
N SER A 48 16.74 10.24 -20.31
CA SER A 48 17.80 10.35 -21.32
C SER A 48 17.21 10.44 -22.73
N ALA A 49 17.93 11.11 -23.64
CA ALA A 49 17.54 11.18 -25.05
C ALA A 49 17.46 9.77 -25.67
N ALA A 50 18.41 8.89 -25.33
CA ALA A 50 18.44 7.50 -25.81
C ALA A 50 17.18 6.72 -25.41
N PHE A 51 16.77 6.78 -24.13
CA PHE A 51 15.55 6.08 -23.71
C PHE A 51 14.29 6.70 -24.32
N ARG A 52 14.26 8.03 -24.47
CA ARG A 52 13.11 8.74 -25.06
C ARG A 52 12.91 8.47 -26.55
N GLN A 53 13.93 7.97 -27.26
CA GLN A 53 13.76 7.45 -28.62
C GLN A 53 12.82 6.24 -28.64
N PHE A 54 12.81 5.43 -27.58
CA PHE A 54 11.88 4.30 -27.46
C PHE A 54 10.52 4.72 -26.88
N ASN A 55 10.53 5.58 -25.86
CA ASN A 55 9.32 6.06 -25.21
C ASN A 55 9.42 7.55 -24.89
N PRO A 56 8.78 8.45 -25.66
CA PRO A 56 8.86 9.89 -25.42
C PRO A 56 8.27 10.31 -24.05
N VAL A 57 7.37 9.49 -23.48
CA VAL A 57 6.79 9.69 -22.14
C VAL A 57 7.81 9.40 -21.03
N GLY A 58 8.86 8.61 -21.32
CA GLY A 58 9.90 8.27 -20.35
C GLY A 58 9.39 7.34 -19.25
N LYS A 59 8.58 6.34 -19.59
CA LYS A 59 8.04 5.35 -18.65
C LYS A 59 8.48 3.93 -19.02
N VAL A 60 8.51 3.06 -18.02
CA VAL A 60 8.69 1.61 -18.18
C VAL A 60 7.38 0.89 -17.85
N PRO A 61 7.14 -0.33 -18.38
CA PRO A 61 8.01 -1.08 -19.29
C PRO A 61 7.95 -0.59 -20.76
N VAL A 62 8.97 -0.97 -21.54
CA VAL A 62 8.99 -0.88 -23.00
C VAL A 62 9.41 -2.24 -23.56
N LEU A 63 8.62 -2.76 -24.50
CA LEU A 63 8.95 -3.96 -25.26
C LEU A 63 9.70 -3.56 -26.54
N LYS A 64 10.79 -4.28 -26.86
CA LYS A 64 11.37 -4.30 -28.21
C LYS A 64 11.29 -5.70 -28.78
N ASP A 65 10.79 -5.79 -30.00
CA ASP A 65 10.65 -7.02 -30.77
C ASP A 65 11.22 -6.76 -32.17
N GLY A 66 12.53 -6.95 -32.32
CA GLY A 66 13.28 -6.45 -33.46
C GLY A 66 13.18 -4.92 -33.57
N ASP A 67 12.69 -4.44 -34.72
CA ASP A 67 12.47 -3.02 -34.99
C ASP A 67 11.16 -2.48 -34.38
N PHE A 68 10.27 -3.36 -33.93
CA PHE A 68 9.01 -2.97 -33.32
C PHE A 68 9.20 -2.58 -31.85
N VAL A 69 8.77 -1.38 -31.49
CA VAL A 69 8.82 -0.85 -30.12
C VAL A 69 7.39 -0.60 -29.63
N LEU A 70 7.05 -1.18 -28.48
CA LEU A 70 5.73 -1.05 -27.88
C LEU A 70 5.85 -0.57 -26.43
N THR A 71 5.01 0.40 -26.08
CA THR A 71 4.89 0.96 -24.73
C THR A 71 3.52 0.60 -24.15
N GLU A 72 3.29 0.94 -22.88
CA GLU A 72 2.10 0.57 -22.08
C GLU A 72 2.00 -0.93 -21.76
N SER A 73 2.04 -1.27 -20.47
CA SER A 73 2.11 -2.66 -20.02
C SER A 73 0.93 -3.52 -20.44
N HIS A 74 -0.29 -2.97 -20.47
CA HIS A 74 -1.46 -3.72 -20.93
C HIS A 74 -1.35 -4.06 -22.42
N ALA A 75 -0.93 -3.10 -23.25
CA ALA A 75 -0.70 -3.32 -24.67
C ALA A 75 0.41 -4.36 -24.90
N ILE A 76 1.51 -4.27 -24.16
CA ILE A 76 2.61 -5.24 -24.18
C ILE A 76 2.12 -6.65 -23.83
N MET A 77 1.36 -6.82 -22.75
CA MET A 77 0.84 -8.13 -22.36
C MET A 77 -0.16 -8.70 -23.37
N ILE A 78 -1.04 -7.87 -23.93
CA ILE A 78 -1.98 -8.28 -24.99
C ILE A 78 -1.20 -8.71 -26.24
N TYR A 79 -0.17 -7.94 -26.63
CA TYR A 79 0.69 -8.24 -27.78
C TYR A 79 1.38 -9.60 -27.61
N LEU A 80 2.07 -9.81 -26.49
CA LEU A 80 2.78 -11.05 -26.22
C LEU A 80 1.82 -12.24 -26.14
N ALA A 81 0.70 -12.09 -25.42
CA ALA A 81 -0.29 -13.16 -25.32
C ALA A 81 -0.92 -13.52 -26.68
N SER A 82 -1.15 -12.52 -27.53
CA SER A 82 -1.68 -12.74 -28.88
C SER A 82 -0.64 -13.37 -29.81
N LYS A 83 0.61 -12.86 -29.79
CA LYS A 83 1.72 -13.33 -30.62
C LYS A 83 2.06 -14.80 -30.36
N HIS A 84 2.07 -15.20 -29.09
CA HIS A 84 2.51 -16.53 -28.67
C HIS A 84 1.36 -17.49 -28.33
N GLY A 85 0.09 -17.08 -28.51
CA GLY A 85 -1.07 -17.94 -28.30
C GLY A 85 -1.36 -18.27 -26.83
N TRP A 86 -1.07 -17.37 -25.89
CA TRP A 86 -1.30 -17.56 -24.44
C TRP A 86 -2.77 -17.38 -24.05
N ASN A 87 -3.65 -18.15 -24.70
CA ASN A 87 -5.11 -18.04 -24.59
C ASN A 87 -5.65 -18.30 -23.17
N GLN A 88 -4.87 -18.95 -22.30
CA GLN A 88 -5.22 -19.09 -20.88
C GLN A 88 -5.24 -17.75 -20.13
N TRP A 89 -4.37 -16.81 -20.51
CA TRP A 89 -4.29 -15.48 -19.90
C TRP A 89 -5.11 -14.45 -20.68
N TYR A 90 -5.23 -14.63 -21.99
CA TYR A 90 -5.99 -13.76 -22.89
C TYR A 90 -6.91 -14.58 -23.82
N PRO A 91 -8.02 -15.12 -23.30
CA PRO A 91 -8.96 -15.95 -24.06
C PRO A 91 -9.48 -15.26 -25.31
N GLN A 92 -9.84 -16.02 -26.34
CA GLN A 92 -10.37 -15.47 -27.60
C GLN A 92 -11.86 -15.11 -27.51
N ASP A 93 -12.57 -15.59 -26.47
CA ASP A 93 -13.98 -15.28 -26.26
C ASP A 93 -14.21 -13.76 -26.18
N LEU A 94 -15.15 -13.27 -26.98
CA LEU A 94 -15.43 -11.84 -27.12
C LEU A 94 -15.81 -11.19 -25.80
N LYS A 95 -16.68 -11.83 -25.02
CA LYS A 95 -17.19 -11.26 -23.76
C LYS A 95 -16.12 -11.26 -22.69
N ILE A 96 -15.32 -12.32 -22.60
CA ILE A 96 -14.18 -12.38 -21.67
C ILE A 96 -13.16 -11.29 -22.02
N ARG A 97 -12.80 -11.12 -23.31
CA ARG A 97 -11.91 -10.04 -23.74
C ARG A 97 -12.45 -8.66 -23.42
N ALA A 98 -13.74 -8.44 -23.66
CA ALA A 98 -14.40 -7.18 -23.34
C ALA A 98 -14.25 -6.87 -21.84
N ARG A 99 -14.44 -7.85 -20.95
CA ARG A 99 -14.22 -7.68 -19.50
C ARG A 99 -12.77 -7.41 -19.12
N ILE A 100 -11.81 -8.12 -19.74
CA ILE A 100 -10.37 -7.85 -19.52
C ILE A 100 -10.05 -6.41 -19.92
N HIS A 101 -10.52 -5.96 -21.09
CA HIS A 101 -10.29 -4.61 -21.59
C HIS A 101 -10.99 -3.56 -20.72
N GLU A 102 -12.22 -3.81 -20.29
CA GLU A 102 -12.97 -2.93 -19.40
C GLU A 102 -12.18 -2.66 -18.12
N TYR A 103 -11.70 -3.71 -17.45
CA TYR A 103 -10.87 -3.56 -16.25
C TYR A 103 -9.53 -2.89 -16.57
N MET A 104 -8.81 -3.31 -17.60
CA MET A 104 -7.48 -2.76 -17.95
C MET A 104 -7.52 -1.28 -18.28
N ASN A 105 -8.56 -0.83 -19.00
CA ASN A 105 -8.74 0.59 -19.31
C ASN A 105 -9.09 1.38 -18.05
N TRP A 106 -10.00 0.87 -17.21
CA TRP A 106 -10.36 1.48 -15.94
C TRP A 106 -9.17 1.55 -14.96
N HIS A 107 -8.35 0.50 -14.91
CA HIS A 107 -7.21 0.34 -14.00
C HIS A 107 -6.24 1.54 -14.01
N HIS A 108 -5.94 2.09 -15.19
CA HIS A 108 -4.93 3.16 -15.33
C HIS A 108 -5.25 4.41 -14.52
N GLN A 109 -6.53 4.78 -14.42
CA GLN A 109 -6.98 5.97 -13.70
C GLN A 109 -7.46 5.67 -12.28
N ASN A 110 -7.60 4.39 -11.93
CA ASN A 110 -8.22 3.96 -10.68
C ASN A 110 -7.24 3.11 -9.86
N THR A 111 -7.17 1.78 -10.05
CA THR A 111 -6.27 0.90 -9.28
C THR A 111 -4.84 1.42 -9.22
N ARG A 112 -4.29 1.83 -10.36
CA ARG A 112 -2.93 2.38 -10.45
C ARG A 112 -2.79 3.71 -9.71
N ARG A 113 -3.84 4.54 -9.68
CA ARG A 113 -3.84 5.80 -8.94
C ARG A 113 -3.91 5.55 -7.44
N GLY A 114 -4.76 4.62 -7.01
CA GLY A 114 -4.88 4.23 -5.60
C GLY A 114 -3.60 3.59 -5.05
N SER A 115 -2.84 2.87 -5.87
CA SER A 115 -1.55 2.30 -5.48
C SER A 115 -0.38 3.31 -5.48
N GLN A 116 -0.56 4.54 -6.00
CA GLN A 116 0.47 5.61 -5.92
C GLN A 116 0.84 5.95 -4.49
N LEU A 117 -0.03 5.65 -3.53
CA LEU A 117 0.22 5.62 -2.11
C LEU A 117 1.57 4.99 -1.74
N PHE A 118 2.00 3.95 -2.45
CA PHE A 118 3.32 3.35 -2.30
C PHE A 118 4.46 4.30 -2.64
N LEU A 119 4.39 4.94 -3.80
CA LEU A 119 5.40 5.89 -4.26
C LEU A 119 5.40 7.15 -3.38
N TYR A 120 4.24 7.60 -2.92
CA TYR A 120 4.11 8.72 -2.00
C TYR A 120 4.71 8.42 -0.63
N THR A 121 4.56 7.19 -0.13
CA THR A 121 5.24 6.74 1.09
C THR A 121 6.76 6.79 0.92
N LEU A 122 7.27 6.31 -0.22
CA LEU A 122 8.69 6.42 -0.54
C LEU A 122 9.15 7.88 -0.55
N PHE A 123 8.46 8.74 -1.30
CA PHE A 123 8.81 10.16 -1.43
C PHE A 123 8.83 10.86 -0.08
N SER A 124 7.84 10.60 0.78
CA SER A 124 7.82 11.11 2.15
C SER A 124 9.06 10.66 2.93
N LYS A 125 9.43 9.36 2.89
CA LYS A 125 10.59 8.82 3.61
C LYS A 125 11.94 9.35 3.11
N VAL A 126 12.06 9.71 1.84
CA VAL A 126 13.31 10.26 1.26
C VAL A 126 13.34 11.79 1.24
N GLY A 127 12.44 12.45 2.00
CA GLY A 127 12.41 13.91 2.12
C GLY A 127 11.90 14.64 0.87
N ARG A 128 11.25 13.95 -0.06
CA ARG A 128 10.62 14.49 -1.28
C ARG A 128 9.11 14.66 -1.10
N THR A 129 8.68 15.08 0.08
CA THR A 129 7.26 15.29 0.40
C THR A 129 6.75 16.61 -0.21
N SER A 130 5.44 16.69 -0.43
CA SER A 130 4.72 17.90 -0.84
C SER A 130 3.37 17.96 -0.09
N PRO A 131 2.71 19.13 -0.01
CA PRO A 131 1.39 19.22 0.62
C PRO A 131 0.34 18.25 0.01
N GLU A 132 0.44 18.00 -1.30
CA GLU A 132 -0.40 17.03 -2.02
C GLU A 132 -0.13 15.58 -1.58
N ILE A 133 1.17 15.21 -1.47
CA ILE A 133 1.58 13.90 -0.98
C ILE A 133 1.07 13.69 0.45
N GLU A 134 1.25 14.69 1.32
CA GLU A 134 0.78 14.60 2.70
C GLU A 134 -0.75 14.50 2.81
N ALA A 135 -1.48 15.28 2.01
CA ALA A 135 -2.95 15.18 1.96
C ALA A 135 -3.40 13.78 1.53
N THR A 136 -2.79 13.24 0.46
CA THR A 136 -3.13 11.90 -0.03
C THR A 136 -2.82 10.81 1.00
N LEU A 137 -1.69 10.93 1.70
CA LEU A 137 -1.30 9.99 2.75
C LEU A 137 -2.20 10.09 3.99
N ARG A 138 -2.73 11.28 4.33
CA ARG A 138 -3.73 11.45 5.40
C ARG A 138 -5.04 10.73 5.05
N ASP A 139 -5.46 10.78 3.79
CA ASP A 139 -6.69 10.15 3.31
C ASP A 139 -6.49 8.72 2.78
N LYS A 140 -5.36 8.07 3.14
CA LYS A 140 -5.00 6.74 2.62
C LYS A 140 -6.10 5.70 2.87
N ASP A 141 -6.71 5.69 4.06
CA ASP A 141 -7.68 4.66 4.43
C ASP A 141 -8.96 4.81 3.61
N LYS A 142 -9.41 6.04 3.35
CA LYS A 142 -10.53 6.31 2.44
C LYS A 142 -10.21 5.83 1.02
N THR A 143 -9.02 6.17 0.52
CA THR A 143 -8.57 5.80 -0.82
C THR A 143 -8.49 4.27 -0.99
N VAL A 144 -7.86 3.58 -0.05
CA VAL A 144 -7.72 2.12 -0.09
C VAL A 144 -9.07 1.43 0.07
N ASN A 145 -9.94 1.92 0.96
CA ASN A 145 -11.27 1.33 1.13
C ASN A 145 -12.13 1.44 -0.13
N GLU A 146 -12.11 2.60 -0.80
CA GLU A 146 -12.87 2.80 -2.04
C GLU A 146 -12.32 1.94 -3.19
N LEU A 147 -10.99 1.86 -3.31
CA LEU A 147 -10.35 0.97 -4.26
C LEU A 147 -10.75 -0.50 -4.03
N CYS A 148 -10.65 -0.97 -2.78
CA CYS A 148 -11.01 -2.34 -2.44
C CYS A 148 -12.50 -2.61 -2.68
N ARG A 149 -13.39 -1.65 -2.41
CA ARG A 149 -14.82 -1.79 -2.68
C ARG A 149 -15.10 -2.07 -4.17
N ILE A 150 -14.41 -1.36 -5.06
CA ILE A 150 -14.61 -1.53 -6.50
C ILE A 150 -13.98 -2.84 -6.99
N ILE A 151 -12.79 -3.21 -6.50
CA ILE A 151 -12.16 -4.48 -6.87
C ILE A 151 -12.98 -5.67 -6.34
N GLU A 152 -13.56 -5.59 -5.15
CA GLU A 152 -14.47 -6.61 -4.63
C GLU A 152 -15.67 -6.85 -5.57
N TYR A 153 -16.21 -5.77 -6.18
CA TYR A 153 -17.25 -5.85 -7.20
C TYR A 153 -16.75 -6.46 -8.51
N TRP A 154 -15.54 -6.11 -8.98
CA TRP A 154 -14.96 -6.78 -10.16
C TRP A 154 -14.82 -8.28 -9.94
N LEU A 155 -14.33 -8.68 -8.77
CA LEU A 155 -14.18 -10.08 -8.38
C LEU A 155 -15.51 -10.79 -8.10
N SER A 156 -16.66 -10.09 -8.03
CA SER A 156 -17.96 -10.76 -7.90
C SER A 156 -18.49 -11.30 -9.22
N HIS A 157 -17.93 -10.88 -10.35
CA HIS A 157 -18.31 -11.38 -11.68
C HIS A 157 -17.67 -12.76 -11.98
N ASP A 158 -16.80 -13.24 -11.08
CA ASP A 158 -16.16 -14.56 -11.12
C ASP A 158 -17.02 -15.70 -10.53
N ASP A 159 -18.25 -15.44 -10.06
CA ASP A 159 -19.11 -16.44 -9.38
C ASP A 159 -19.73 -17.51 -10.32
N SER A 160 -19.19 -17.71 -11.54
CA SER A 160 -19.52 -18.90 -12.33
C SER A 160 -18.84 -20.13 -11.71
N SER A 161 -19.54 -21.25 -11.61
CA SER A 161 -19.12 -22.51 -10.95
C SER A 161 -17.86 -23.19 -11.51
N ALA A 162 -17.10 -22.52 -12.38
CA ALA A 162 -15.80 -22.97 -12.88
C ALA A 162 -14.66 -22.34 -12.06
N PRO A 163 -13.52 -23.03 -11.87
CA PRO A 163 -12.35 -22.40 -11.28
C PRO A 163 -11.92 -21.20 -12.15
N CYS A 164 -12.09 -19.97 -11.63
CA CYS A 164 -11.65 -18.76 -12.32
C CYS A 164 -10.15 -18.83 -12.59
N THR A 165 -9.82 -19.00 -13.87
CA THR A 165 -8.46 -18.98 -14.36
C THR A 165 -8.03 -17.51 -14.45
N PRO A 166 -6.92 -17.11 -13.81
CA PRO A 166 -6.48 -15.72 -13.84
C PRO A 166 -6.13 -15.28 -15.25
N THR A 167 -6.40 -14.01 -15.54
CA THR A 167 -6.19 -13.37 -16.83
C THR A 167 -5.10 -12.30 -16.75
N LEU A 168 -4.80 -11.63 -17.85
CA LEU A 168 -3.90 -10.47 -17.86
C LEU A 168 -4.33 -9.35 -16.90
N ALA A 169 -5.65 -9.20 -16.66
CA ALA A 169 -6.20 -8.21 -15.74
C ALA A 169 -5.75 -8.48 -14.29
N ASP A 170 -5.72 -9.75 -13.90
CA ASP A 170 -5.32 -10.20 -12.57
C ASP A 170 -3.84 -9.90 -12.28
N LEU A 171 -2.94 -10.17 -13.23
CA LEU A 171 -1.51 -9.86 -13.07
C LEU A 171 -1.26 -8.37 -12.87
N SER A 172 -2.02 -7.54 -13.59
CA SER A 172 -1.95 -6.08 -13.47
C SER A 172 -2.48 -5.60 -12.13
N CYS A 173 -3.69 -6.04 -11.76
CA CYS A 173 -4.33 -5.73 -10.49
C CYS A 173 -3.46 -6.14 -9.30
N TYR A 174 -2.94 -7.37 -9.32
CA TYR A 174 -2.18 -7.93 -8.23
C TYR A 174 -0.87 -7.17 -8.00
N SER A 175 -0.16 -6.83 -9.09
CA SER A 175 1.09 -6.08 -9.03
C SER A 175 0.91 -4.71 -8.36
N GLU A 176 -0.30 -4.13 -8.43
CA GLU A 176 -0.67 -2.92 -7.70
C GLU A 176 -1.04 -3.21 -6.24
N LEU A 177 -1.99 -4.14 -5.99
CA LEU A 177 -2.56 -4.40 -4.65
C LEU A 177 -1.56 -5.00 -3.66
N VAL A 178 -0.64 -5.84 -4.14
CA VAL A 178 0.42 -6.42 -3.30
C VAL A 178 1.27 -5.35 -2.63
N GLN A 179 1.41 -4.17 -3.24
CA GLN A 179 2.13 -3.06 -2.60
C GLN A 179 1.40 -2.53 -1.37
N LEU A 180 0.09 -2.34 -1.48
CA LEU A 180 -0.75 -1.92 -0.36
C LEU A 180 -0.73 -2.99 0.75
N GLN A 181 -0.65 -4.27 0.38
CA GLN A 181 -0.48 -5.37 1.33
C GLN A 181 0.86 -5.28 2.07
N VAL A 182 1.97 -5.05 1.36
CA VAL A 182 3.30 -4.97 2.01
C VAL A 182 3.42 -3.71 2.90
N LEU A 183 2.70 -2.64 2.57
CA LEU A 183 2.53 -1.47 3.45
C LEU A 183 1.58 -1.72 4.64
N GLN A 184 0.92 -2.87 4.70
CA GLN A 184 -0.10 -3.21 5.69
C GLN A 184 -1.30 -2.24 5.67
N TRP A 185 -1.66 -1.75 4.48
CA TRP A 185 -2.74 -0.78 4.29
C TRP A 185 -4.02 -1.40 3.75
N LEU A 186 -3.99 -2.67 3.34
CA LEU A 186 -5.22 -3.37 3.01
C LEU A 186 -6.14 -3.43 4.25
N PRO A 187 -7.47 -3.29 4.07
CA PRO A 187 -8.44 -3.41 5.15
C PRO A 187 -8.40 -4.78 5.83
N PRO A 188 -9.06 -4.93 7.00
CA PRO A 188 -9.22 -6.23 7.64
C PRO A 188 -9.74 -7.31 6.68
N LYS A 189 -9.23 -8.54 6.82
CA LYS A 189 -9.41 -9.64 5.86
C LYS A 189 -10.88 -10.04 5.65
N ASP A 190 -11.72 -9.81 6.66
CA ASP A 190 -13.15 -10.09 6.70
C ASP A 190 -13.99 -9.04 5.98
N LYS A 191 -13.48 -7.82 5.75
CA LYS A 191 -14.22 -6.75 5.08
C LYS A 191 -14.42 -6.99 3.58
N TYR A 192 -13.42 -7.56 2.93
CA TYR A 192 -13.40 -7.82 1.49
C TYR A 192 -12.98 -9.27 1.21
N PRO A 193 -13.90 -10.24 1.42
CA PRO A 193 -13.58 -11.66 1.38
C PRO A 193 -13.13 -12.14 -0.01
N ARG A 194 -13.67 -11.58 -1.11
CA ARG A 194 -13.24 -11.98 -2.46
C ARG A 194 -11.82 -11.51 -2.74
N ILE A 195 -11.46 -10.28 -2.36
CA ILE A 195 -10.07 -9.80 -2.43
C ILE A 195 -9.16 -10.72 -1.61
N THR A 196 -9.55 -11.06 -0.37
CA THR A 196 -8.74 -11.96 0.48
C THR A 196 -8.51 -13.31 -0.19
N ALA A 197 -9.55 -13.93 -0.75
CA ALA A 197 -9.45 -15.20 -1.45
C ALA A 197 -8.61 -15.08 -2.73
N TRP A 198 -8.83 -14.03 -3.53
CA TRP A 198 -8.12 -13.77 -4.77
C TRP A 198 -6.64 -13.49 -4.55
N MET A 199 -6.27 -12.64 -3.57
CA MET A 199 -4.87 -12.40 -3.19
C MET A 199 -4.16 -13.70 -2.80
N LYS A 200 -4.86 -14.61 -2.10
CA LYS A 200 -4.32 -15.94 -1.75
C LYS A 200 -4.07 -16.79 -3.00
N ARG A 201 -5.00 -16.80 -3.98
CA ARG A 201 -4.83 -17.52 -5.25
C ARG A 201 -3.66 -16.96 -6.07
N MET A 202 -3.59 -15.64 -6.22
CA MET A 202 -2.52 -14.98 -6.98
C MET A 202 -1.15 -15.19 -6.35
N LYS A 203 -1.06 -15.17 -5.02
CA LYS A 203 0.18 -15.48 -4.29
C LYS A 203 0.66 -16.93 -4.52
N ALA A 204 -0.25 -17.85 -4.81
CA ALA A 204 0.08 -19.25 -5.05
C ALA A 204 0.57 -19.53 -6.49
N LEU A 205 0.53 -18.54 -7.39
CA LEU A 205 1.01 -18.71 -8.75
C LEU A 205 2.55 -18.90 -8.79
N PRO A 206 3.08 -19.70 -9.74
CA PRO A 206 4.52 -19.87 -9.92
C PRO A 206 5.26 -18.54 -10.09
N TYR A 207 6.53 -18.52 -9.68
CA TYR A 207 7.43 -17.36 -9.75
C TYR A 207 6.99 -16.12 -8.95
N HIS A 208 5.91 -16.20 -8.17
CA HIS A 208 5.44 -15.08 -7.36
C HIS A 208 6.56 -14.47 -6.50
N ASP A 209 7.20 -15.28 -5.66
CA ASP A 209 8.21 -14.80 -4.72
C ASP A 209 9.43 -14.22 -5.44
N GLU A 210 9.85 -14.83 -6.56
CA GLU A 210 10.93 -14.32 -7.41
C GLU A 210 10.60 -12.93 -7.97
N ILE A 211 9.37 -12.73 -8.49
CA ILE A 211 8.93 -11.44 -9.03
C ILE A 211 8.79 -10.38 -7.92
N MET A 212 8.39 -10.79 -6.71
CA MET A 212 8.21 -9.87 -5.59
C MET A 212 9.52 -9.50 -4.89
N GLU A 213 10.55 -10.35 -4.95
CA GLU A 213 11.78 -10.19 -4.19
C GLU A 213 12.47 -8.82 -4.39
N PRO A 214 12.64 -8.29 -5.62
CA PRO A 214 13.26 -6.97 -5.80
C PRO A 214 12.49 -5.84 -5.12
N MET A 215 11.15 -5.90 -5.14
CA MET A 215 10.30 -4.95 -4.44
C MET A 215 10.47 -5.10 -2.92
N VAL A 216 10.49 -6.33 -2.41
CA VAL A 216 10.70 -6.67 -0.99
C VAL A 216 12.05 -6.18 -0.46
N GLN A 217 13.11 -6.26 -1.25
CA GLN A 217 14.43 -5.72 -0.92
C GLN A 217 14.41 -4.19 -0.92
N PHE A 218 13.75 -3.58 -1.92
CA PHE A 218 13.61 -2.13 -2.05
C PHE A 218 12.85 -1.50 -0.87
N LEU A 219 11.59 -1.92 -0.66
CA LEU A 219 11.19 -2.52 0.61
C LEU A 219 11.93 -2.12 1.89
N THR A 220 12.77 -3.08 2.27
CA THR A 220 13.63 -3.12 3.43
C THR A 220 14.67 -1.99 3.40
N LYS A 221 15.27 -1.71 2.23
CA LYS A 221 16.29 -0.67 2.06
C LYS A 221 15.79 0.72 2.45
N PHE A 222 14.55 1.05 2.10
CA PHE A 222 13.94 2.35 2.39
C PHE A 222 13.04 2.33 3.64
N ASP A 223 13.13 1.28 4.48
CA ASP A 223 12.30 1.12 5.68
C ASP A 223 10.80 1.24 5.39
N MET A 224 10.37 0.94 4.17
CA MET A 224 9.00 1.12 3.70
C MET A 224 8.10 -0.08 4.05
N ARG A 225 8.68 -1.20 4.46
CA ARG A 225 7.93 -2.21 5.22
C ARG A 225 7.47 -1.54 6.50
N THR A 226 6.28 -0.96 6.50
CA THR A 226 5.61 -0.50 7.72
C THR A 226 5.18 -1.72 8.54
N ALA A 227 6.18 -2.42 9.09
CA ALA A 227 6.20 -2.77 10.49
C ALA A 227 7.60 -2.44 11.08
N ARG A 228 7.96 -1.14 11.17
CA ARG A 228 7.70 -0.60 12.49
C ARG A 228 6.22 -0.34 12.47
N PRO A 229 5.42 -0.91 13.38
CA PRO A 229 4.11 -0.32 13.59
C PRO A 229 4.39 1.19 13.77
N ILE A 230 3.39 2.07 13.64
CA ILE A 230 3.44 3.22 14.56
C ILE A 230 3.89 2.60 15.86
N GLN A 231 4.99 3.04 16.46
CA GLN A 231 5.21 2.63 17.81
C GLN A 231 3.97 3.19 18.58
N GLN A 232 2.83 2.47 18.62
CA GLN A 232 2.59 1.60 19.74
C GLN A 232 3.92 0.92 20.02
N THR A 233 4.79 1.68 20.67
CA THR A 233 5.44 1.13 21.82
C THR A 233 4.31 0.34 22.47
N ASN A 234 4.50 -0.96 22.70
CA ASN A 234 3.79 -1.63 23.78
C ASN A 234 4.23 -1.03 25.14
N MET A 235 4.51 0.27 25.17
CA MET A 235 4.49 1.15 26.29
C MET A 235 3.31 2.05 25.98
N ALA A 236 2.27 1.99 26.81
CA ALA A 236 1.11 2.83 26.65
C ALA A 236 1.52 4.32 26.52
N PRO A 237 0.71 5.19 25.91
CA PRO A 237 1.12 6.57 25.70
C PRO A 237 1.38 7.29 27.03
N ASN A 238 2.21 8.32 27.01
CA ASN A 238 2.30 9.25 28.13
C ASN A 238 1.10 10.22 28.12
N VAL A 239 0.88 10.95 29.21
CA VAL A 239 -0.34 11.78 29.34
C VAL A 239 -0.43 12.87 28.26
N PHE A 240 0.70 13.40 27.76
CA PHE A 240 0.71 14.40 26.69
C PHE A 240 0.34 13.80 25.35
N GLN A 241 0.84 12.60 25.05
CA GLN A 241 0.47 11.87 23.84
C GLN A 241 -1.03 11.52 23.82
N VAL A 242 -1.63 11.31 25.00
CA VAL A 242 -3.07 11.10 25.15
C VAL A 242 -3.87 12.39 24.97
N LEU A 243 -3.41 13.50 25.55
CA LEU A 243 -4.19 14.74 25.66
C LEU A 243 -4.00 15.71 24.49
N VAL A 244 -2.81 15.79 23.89
CA VAL A 244 -2.48 16.76 22.82
C VAL A 244 -3.37 16.62 21.58
N PRO A 245 -3.70 15.41 21.10
CA PRO A 245 -4.59 15.24 19.95
C PRO A 245 -6.06 15.59 20.25
N VAL A 246 -6.44 15.72 21.53
CA VAL A 246 -7.81 15.99 21.94
C VAL A 246 -8.09 17.49 21.96
N ARG A 247 -9.30 17.90 21.57
CA ARG A 247 -9.73 19.31 21.58
C ARG A 247 -9.42 19.97 22.94
N ASN A 248 -8.94 21.20 22.91
CA ASN A 248 -8.45 21.93 24.09
C ASN A 248 -7.38 21.17 24.91
N TYR A 249 -6.52 20.40 24.24
CA TYR A 249 -5.48 19.60 24.89
C TYR A 249 -6.03 18.70 26.00
N GLY A 250 -7.25 18.19 25.80
CA GLY A 250 -7.93 17.27 26.71
C GLY A 250 -8.38 17.86 28.06
N VAL A 251 -8.49 19.18 28.20
CA VAL A 251 -9.18 19.79 29.36
C VAL A 251 -10.64 19.34 29.38
N GLY A 252 -11.12 18.90 30.55
CA GLY A 252 -12.43 18.27 30.75
C GLY A 252 -12.45 16.76 30.53
N GLN A 253 -11.37 16.17 30.00
CA GLN A 253 -11.27 14.73 29.78
C GLN A 253 -10.80 13.98 31.02
N ARG A 254 -11.12 12.69 31.08
CA ARG A 254 -10.63 11.77 32.12
C ARG A 254 -9.51 10.90 31.58
N VAL A 255 -8.43 10.78 32.34
CA VAL A 255 -7.29 9.91 32.02
C VAL A 255 -6.98 8.96 33.17
N THR A 256 -6.61 7.72 32.84
CA THR A 256 -6.26 6.70 33.82
C THR A 256 -4.92 6.05 33.48
N ARG A 257 -4.31 5.35 34.44
CA ARG A 257 -3.08 4.58 34.26
C ARG A 257 -3.39 3.09 34.27
N ALA A 258 -2.69 2.32 33.43
CA ALA A 258 -2.89 0.88 33.30
C ALA A 258 -2.73 0.14 34.64
N ILE A 259 -1.82 0.59 35.51
CA ILE A 259 -1.60 0.00 36.85
C ILE A 259 -2.83 0.06 37.77
N TRP A 260 -3.82 0.90 37.46
CA TRP A 260 -5.03 1.06 38.25
C TRP A 260 -6.16 0.11 37.83
N ASN A 261 -5.99 -0.64 36.74
CA ASN A 261 -6.97 -1.64 36.28
C ASN A 261 -7.21 -2.77 37.28
N ARG A 262 -6.33 -2.91 38.28
CA ARG A 262 -6.45 -3.88 39.36
C ARG A 262 -7.51 -3.51 40.42
N PHE A 263 -7.99 -2.27 40.41
CA PHE A 263 -9.02 -1.82 41.35
C PHE A 263 -10.40 -2.02 40.75
N ALA A 264 -11.35 -2.51 41.55
CA ALA A 264 -12.73 -2.70 41.14
C ALA A 264 -13.43 -1.34 40.93
N GLU A 265 -13.13 -0.37 41.79
CA GLU A 265 -13.69 0.97 41.73
C GLU A 265 -12.85 1.90 40.84
N PRO A 266 -13.48 2.87 40.14
CA PRO A 266 -12.78 3.68 39.15
C PRO A 266 -11.67 4.54 39.78
N THR A 267 -10.53 4.57 39.10
CA THR A 267 -9.38 5.40 39.47
C THR A 267 -8.90 6.17 38.25
N TYR A 268 -8.97 7.50 38.28
CA TYR A 268 -8.66 8.37 37.15
C TYR A 268 -8.36 9.81 37.60
N TRP A 269 -7.79 10.61 36.70
CA TRP A 269 -7.70 12.05 36.82
C TRP A 269 -8.70 12.70 35.88
N GLU A 270 -9.43 13.71 36.35
CA GLU A 270 -10.18 14.63 35.51
C GLU A 270 -9.32 15.86 35.24
N VAL A 271 -8.96 16.10 33.97
CA VAL A 271 -7.99 17.12 33.57
C VAL A 271 -8.65 18.49 33.62
N THR A 272 -8.13 19.39 34.44
CA THR A 272 -8.65 20.75 34.59
C THR A 272 -7.79 21.77 33.85
N ARG A 273 -6.47 21.50 33.72
CA ARG A 273 -5.54 22.43 33.09
C ARG A 273 -4.25 21.74 32.64
N ILE A 274 -3.72 22.17 31.50
CA ILE A 274 -2.44 21.70 30.95
C ILE A 274 -1.57 22.88 30.47
N ARG A 275 -0.26 22.75 30.67
CA ARG A 275 0.78 23.68 30.19
C ARG A 275 1.86 22.86 29.48
N PRO A 276 1.70 22.57 28.18
CA PRO A 276 2.69 21.82 27.42
C PRO A 276 3.93 22.69 27.11
N SER A 277 5.05 22.04 26.80
CA SER A 277 6.23 22.69 26.20
C SER A 277 5.96 23.10 24.75
N PRO A 278 6.79 23.98 24.17
CA PRO A 278 6.64 24.41 22.77
C PRO A 278 6.63 23.25 21.76
N ASP A 279 7.36 22.17 22.03
CA ASP A 279 7.41 20.97 21.19
C ASP A 279 6.27 19.96 21.46
N LEU A 280 5.38 20.27 22.41
CA LEU A 280 4.23 19.48 22.84
C LEU A 280 4.55 18.10 23.42
N LYS A 281 5.81 17.81 23.77
CA LYS A 281 6.22 16.47 24.25
C LYS A 281 6.20 16.30 25.77
N HIS A 282 6.26 17.38 26.55
CA HIS A 282 6.25 17.36 28.00
C HIS A 282 5.59 18.62 28.60
N GLY A 283 5.62 18.80 29.93
CA GLY A 283 5.06 19.98 30.58
C GLY A 283 4.45 19.72 31.96
N LYS A 284 3.42 20.49 32.31
CA LYS A 284 2.67 20.34 33.57
C LYS A 284 1.19 20.08 33.27
N VAL A 285 0.61 19.04 33.87
CA VAL A 285 -0.82 18.73 33.80
C VAL A 285 -1.40 18.77 35.22
N TYR A 286 -2.61 19.28 35.35
CA TYR A 286 -3.34 19.42 36.60
C TYR A 286 -4.75 18.83 36.45
N GLY A 287 -5.29 18.31 37.55
CA GLY A 287 -6.61 17.72 37.57
C GLY A 287 -7.10 17.38 38.97
N ARG A 288 -8.33 16.87 39.05
CA ARG A 288 -8.88 16.26 40.28
C ARG A 288 -8.68 14.76 40.21
N PHE A 289 -8.14 14.18 41.29
CA PHE A 289 -7.84 12.75 41.34
C PHE A 289 -8.98 11.98 41.98
N THR A 290 -9.47 10.96 41.30
CA THR A 290 -10.39 9.96 41.85
C THR A 290 -9.61 8.69 42.09
N PHE A 291 -9.58 8.22 43.34
CA PHE A 291 -8.95 6.96 43.72
C PHE A 291 -10.00 6.02 44.30
N ARG A 292 -10.20 4.88 43.64
CA ARG A 292 -11.17 3.87 44.04
C ARG A 292 -12.56 4.44 44.36
N GLY A 293 -13.09 5.25 43.43
CA GLY A 293 -14.41 5.87 43.55
C GLY A 293 -14.48 7.14 44.42
N GLN A 294 -13.42 7.52 45.14
CA GLN A 294 -13.41 8.75 45.95
C GLN A 294 -12.63 9.86 45.26
N THR A 295 -13.29 10.98 44.99
CA THR A 295 -12.69 12.15 44.33
C THR A 295 -12.15 13.13 45.35
N ASP A 296 -10.87 13.49 45.21
CA ASP A 296 -10.28 14.60 45.96
C ASP A 296 -10.83 15.93 45.41
N PRO A 297 -11.41 16.79 46.27
CA PRO A 297 -12.00 18.05 45.83
C PRO A 297 -10.95 19.06 45.33
N LYS A 298 -9.68 18.91 45.70
CA LYS A 298 -8.60 19.85 45.34
C LYS A 298 -7.96 19.48 44.01
N GLU A 299 -7.72 20.49 43.17
CA GLU A 299 -6.86 20.36 42.00
C GLU A 299 -5.42 20.06 42.45
N LYS A 300 -4.81 19.05 41.83
CA LYS A 300 -3.42 18.68 42.06
C LYS A 300 -2.70 18.51 40.73
N ARG A 301 -1.37 18.62 40.78
CA ARG A 301 -0.52 18.28 39.64
C ARG A 301 -0.54 16.76 39.43
N ILE A 302 -0.70 16.33 38.18
CA ILE A 302 -0.61 14.92 37.81
C ILE A 302 0.84 14.45 37.99
N ASN A 303 1.01 13.38 38.76
CA ASN A 303 2.31 12.78 39.03
C ASN A 303 2.72 11.86 37.88
N ASN A 304 4.02 11.85 37.55
CA ASN A 304 4.63 11.01 36.52
C ASN A 304 3.95 11.11 35.13
N PRO A 305 3.73 12.33 34.59
CA PRO A 305 2.98 12.51 33.34
C PRO A 305 3.69 11.90 32.12
N LEU A 306 5.00 11.66 32.21
CA LEU A 306 5.81 11.05 31.14
C LEU A 306 5.86 9.51 31.20
N LYS A 307 5.31 8.88 32.25
CA LYS A 307 5.22 7.41 32.27
C LYS A 307 4.37 6.94 31.11
N LYS A 308 4.74 5.80 30.55
CA LYS A 308 4.13 5.24 29.35
C LYS A 308 3.07 4.20 29.71
N ASP A 309 2.05 4.65 30.44
CA ASP A 309 0.96 3.81 30.93
C ASP A 309 -0.40 4.52 30.99
N TRP A 310 -0.57 5.65 30.32
CA TRP A 310 -1.80 6.45 30.34
C TRP A 310 -2.78 6.08 29.23
N ARG A 311 -4.07 6.36 29.44
CA ARG A 311 -5.14 6.27 28.43
C ARG A 311 -6.32 7.18 28.79
N LEU A 312 -7.16 7.53 27.82
CA LEU A 312 -8.46 8.16 28.06
C LEU A 312 -9.41 7.17 28.73
N VAL A 313 -10.35 7.69 29.52
CA VAL A 313 -11.48 6.94 30.05
C VAL A 313 -12.70 7.31 29.21
N ASP A 314 -13.15 6.40 28.35
CA ASP A 314 -14.46 6.53 27.69
C ASP A 314 -15.55 6.27 28.73
N LEU A 315 -16.41 7.25 28.95
CA LEU A 315 -17.63 7.04 29.71
C LEU A 315 -18.63 6.37 28.76
N LYS A 316 -18.99 5.12 29.07
CA LYS A 316 -20.25 4.56 28.57
C LYS A 316 -21.41 5.27 29.24
#